data_AF-A0ABD1DU66-F1
#
_entry.id   AF-A0ABD1DU66-F1
#
_cell.length_a   1.000
_cell.length_b   1.000
_cell.length_c   1.000
_cell.angle_alpha   90.00
_cell.angle_beta   90.00
_cell.angle_gamma   90.00
#
_symmetry.space_group_name_H-M   'P 1'
#
loop_
_entity.id
_entity.type
_entity.pdbx_description
1 polymer ?
#
loop_
_entity_poly.entity_id
_entity_poly.type
_entity_poly.pdbx_seq_one_letter_code
_entity_poly.pdbx_strand_id
1 'polypeptide(L)'
;MDIPKEHFSYIFIDECGSAKEISSLVPIVGVGINEGQITASIVLAGDPRQLGPVIPCKYLNDTTHSVSLLERIADKGLYAKNPLTGEYDPNVITQLRNNFRSHPALLELPNRMFYAGQLRAKASPEKTHWAVGWDRLPNRAFPLIFHPVVGEIKQDENSSSMYNEQEAEQVLSYVDTIMSDGICGKKLEQTAIGIITPYARQVRYLKDLLNMRGWKDIEVGSTEQYQGREKPIMLMSTVRTGSKSVGFLADTKRLNVSLTRAQALMIVVGDPETLQNNRHWEKLLQYCRRNNAVFGRSEKPARQVVRQDRERHSERRFYKKAPPNNVGRSRFGGKKVQPKVGEVESKMERLGLDGDC
;
A
#
# COMPACT_ATOMS: atom_id res chain seq x y z
N MET A 1 -16.26 20.02 -37.80
CA MET A 1 -15.17 20.99 -37.70
C MET A 1 -13.92 20.28 -38.16
N ASP A 2 -13.34 20.67 -39.29
CA ASP A 2 -12.05 20.13 -39.71
C ASP A 2 -10.95 20.86 -38.94
N ILE A 3 -10.36 20.17 -37.98
CA ILE A 3 -9.23 20.69 -37.21
C ILE A 3 -7.96 20.48 -38.06
N PRO A 4 -7.16 21.53 -38.34
CA PRO A 4 -5.91 21.39 -39.09
C PRO A 4 -4.95 20.38 -38.43
N LYS A 5 -4.17 19.66 -39.26
CA LYS A 5 -3.26 18.59 -38.78
C LYS A 5 -2.15 19.05 -37.81
N GLU A 6 -1.87 20.34 -37.73
CA GLU A 6 -0.87 20.95 -36.84
C GLU A 6 -1.50 21.88 -35.80
N HIS A 7 -2.80 21.75 -35.57
CA HIS A 7 -3.52 22.65 -34.68
C HIS A 7 -3.05 22.56 -33.22
N PHE A 8 -2.61 21.39 -32.77
CA PHE A 8 -2.18 21.16 -31.39
C PHE A 8 -0.67 21.09 -31.28
N SER A 9 -0.06 22.14 -30.73
CA SER A 9 1.38 22.16 -30.44
C SER A 9 1.75 21.47 -29.11
N TYR A 10 0.78 21.29 -28.21
CA TYR A 10 0.96 20.70 -26.88
C TYR A 10 -0.18 19.76 -26.52
N ILE A 11 0.15 18.63 -25.90
CA ILE A 11 -0.80 17.65 -25.35
C ILE A 11 -0.45 17.39 -23.90
N PHE A 12 -1.37 17.72 -22.99
CA PHE A 12 -1.24 17.43 -21.57
C PHE A 12 -2.16 16.25 -21.21
N ILE A 13 -1.60 15.20 -20.62
CA ILE A 13 -2.34 14.04 -20.13
C ILE A 13 -2.13 13.96 -18.63
N ASP A 14 -3.13 14.41 -17.87
CA ASP A 14 -3.14 14.32 -16.41
C ASP A 14 -3.63 12.95 -15.92
N GLU A 15 -3.26 12.57 -14.69
CA GLU A 15 -3.54 11.25 -14.08
C GLU A 15 -3.15 10.06 -14.99
N CYS A 16 -2.15 10.26 -15.85
CA CYS A 16 -1.69 9.28 -16.85
C CYS A 16 -1.20 7.98 -16.19
N GLY A 17 -0.75 8.05 -14.92
CA GLY A 17 -0.39 6.89 -14.10
C GLY A 17 -1.52 5.87 -13.92
N SER A 18 -2.78 6.31 -13.99
CA SER A 18 -3.98 5.49 -13.84
C SER A 18 -4.65 5.09 -15.15
N ALA A 19 -4.18 5.64 -16.27
CA ALA A 19 -4.70 5.32 -17.60
C ALA A 19 -3.98 4.11 -18.19
N LYS A 20 -4.73 3.24 -18.87
CA LYS A 20 -4.13 2.18 -19.70
C LYS A 20 -3.24 2.84 -20.75
N GLU A 21 -2.09 2.24 -21.04
CA GLU A 21 -1.16 2.78 -22.04
C GLU A 21 -1.86 3.09 -23.38
N ILE A 22 -2.68 2.16 -23.87
CA ILE A 22 -3.43 2.32 -25.12
C ILE A 22 -4.37 3.54 -25.05
N SER A 23 -4.99 3.79 -23.89
CA SER A 23 -5.86 4.96 -23.71
C SER A 23 -5.07 6.26 -23.75
N SER A 24 -3.86 6.30 -23.17
CA SER A 24 -2.99 7.47 -23.25
C SER A 24 -2.45 7.73 -24.65
N LEU A 25 -2.35 6.70 -25.50
CA LEU A 25 -1.91 6.83 -26.89
C LEU A 25 -2.98 7.43 -27.81
N VAL A 26 -4.27 7.31 -27.50
CA VAL A 26 -5.36 7.85 -28.33
C VAL A 26 -5.19 9.35 -28.63
N PRO A 27 -5.02 10.26 -27.64
CA PRO A 27 -4.79 11.67 -27.94
C PRO A 27 -3.45 11.92 -28.63
N ILE A 28 -2.40 11.16 -28.29
CA ILE A 28 -1.07 11.32 -28.90
C ILE A 28 -1.13 11.02 -30.39
N VAL A 29 -1.71 9.89 -30.78
CA VAL A 29 -1.83 9.45 -32.18
C VAL A 29 -2.89 10.27 -32.93
N GLY A 30 -4.00 10.59 -32.26
CA GLY A 30 -5.14 11.24 -32.89
C GLY A 30 -4.90 12.70 -33.26
N VAL A 31 -4.13 13.44 -32.44
CA VAL A 31 -3.92 14.88 -32.64
C VAL A 31 -2.46 15.34 -32.52
N GLY A 32 -1.54 14.47 -32.11
CA GLY A 32 -0.13 14.79 -31.91
C GLY A 32 0.81 14.20 -32.96
N ILE A 33 0.29 13.46 -33.94
CA ILE A 33 1.06 12.87 -35.03
C ILE A 33 0.55 13.40 -36.36
N ASN A 34 1.48 13.88 -37.20
CA ASN A 34 1.22 14.21 -38.59
C ASN A 34 2.25 13.50 -39.47
N GLU A 35 1.80 12.86 -40.57
CA GLU A 35 2.66 12.15 -41.52
C GLU A 35 3.66 11.15 -40.87
N GLY A 36 3.24 10.51 -39.77
CA GLY A 36 4.07 9.55 -39.04
C GLY A 36 5.10 10.17 -38.10
N GLN A 37 5.13 11.50 -37.97
CA GLN A 37 5.99 12.22 -37.03
C GLN A 37 5.20 12.83 -35.89
N ILE A 38 5.76 12.80 -34.69
CA ILE A 38 5.20 13.52 -33.54
C ILE A 38 5.41 15.01 -33.76
N THR A 39 4.33 15.78 -33.88
CA THR A 39 4.34 17.22 -34.12
C THR A 39 3.99 18.03 -32.88
N ALA A 40 3.41 17.39 -31.86
CA ALA A 40 3.06 18.03 -30.59
C ALA A 40 4.07 17.70 -29.48
N SER A 41 4.33 18.66 -28.59
CA SER A 41 5.02 18.41 -27.33
C SER A 41 4.08 17.73 -26.34
N ILE A 42 4.46 16.55 -25.83
CA ILE A 42 3.60 15.72 -24.98
C ILE A 42 4.08 15.82 -23.53
N VAL A 43 3.18 16.21 -22.63
CA VAL A 43 3.41 16.27 -21.18
C VAL A 43 2.53 15.24 -20.50
N LEU A 44 3.16 14.24 -19.89
CA LEU A 44 2.50 13.22 -19.09
C LEU A 44 2.60 13.61 -17.61
N ALA A 45 1.47 13.81 -16.95
CA ALA A 45 1.39 14.10 -15.53
C ALA A 45 0.67 12.97 -14.79
N GLY A 46 1.04 12.76 -13.53
CA GLY A 46 0.47 11.73 -12.67
C GLY A 46 1.52 11.15 -11.72
N ASP A 47 1.10 10.14 -10.95
CA ASP A 47 1.95 9.49 -9.97
C ASP A 47 2.00 7.97 -10.21
N PRO A 48 3.12 7.42 -10.71
CA PRO A 48 3.24 5.98 -10.97
C PRO A 48 3.25 5.14 -9.66
N ARG A 49 3.37 5.77 -8.49
CA ARG A 49 3.30 5.10 -7.17
C ARG A 49 1.87 5.05 -6.59
N GLN A 50 0.91 5.72 -7.22
CA GLN A 50 -0.52 5.60 -6.89
C GLN A 50 -1.20 4.57 -7.80
N LEU A 51 -2.53 4.52 -7.81
CA LEU A 51 -3.31 3.51 -8.53
C LEU A 51 -2.95 3.46 -10.01
N GLY A 52 -2.70 2.25 -10.49
CA GLY A 52 -2.52 1.96 -11.90
C GLY A 52 -3.85 1.75 -12.64
N PRO A 53 -3.78 1.34 -13.91
CA PRO A 53 -4.94 1.05 -14.72
C PRO A 53 -5.81 -0.05 -14.13
N VAL A 54 -7.14 0.14 -14.19
CA VAL A 54 -8.09 -0.90 -13.79
C VAL A 54 -8.20 -1.96 -14.90
N ILE A 55 -7.81 -3.19 -14.56
CA ILE A 55 -7.83 -4.34 -15.46
C ILE A 55 -8.87 -5.36 -14.95
N PRO A 56 -10.03 -5.49 -15.62
CA PRO A 56 -11.08 -6.42 -15.20
C PRO A 56 -10.65 -7.88 -15.29
N CYS A 57 -9.85 -8.21 -16.30
CA CYS A 57 -9.38 -9.57 -16.54
C CYS A 57 -8.18 -9.88 -15.63
N LYS A 58 -8.39 -10.72 -14.61
CA LYS A 58 -7.35 -11.07 -13.63
C LYS A 58 -6.07 -11.64 -14.26
N TYR A 59 -6.19 -12.39 -15.36
CA TYR A 59 -5.04 -12.95 -16.08
C TYR A 59 -4.07 -11.87 -16.62
N LEU A 60 -4.57 -10.65 -16.85
CA LEU A 60 -3.77 -9.55 -17.37
C LEU A 60 -3.12 -8.70 -16.29
N ASN A 61 -3.45 -8.90 -15.00
CA ASN A 61 -2.92 -8.09 -13.90
C ASN A 61 -1.40 -8.17 -13.76
N ASP A 62 -0.82 -9.34 -14.06
CA ASP A 62 0.62 -9.59 -13.96
C ASP A 62 1.35 -9.38 -15.31
N THR A 63 0.70 -8.70 -16.26
CA THR A 63 1.24 -8.40 -17.59
C THR A 63 1.44 -6.90 -17.77
N THR A 64 2.06 -6.49 -18.88
CA THR A 64 2.25 -5.07 -19.23
C THR A 64 0.96 -4.27 -19.34
N HIS A 65 -0.20 -4.92 -19.45
CA HIS A 65 -1.50 -4.23 -19.48
C HIS A 65 -1.83 -3.48 -18.19
N SER A 66 -1.25 -3.88 -17.05
CA SER A 66 -1.42 -3.20 -15.75
C SER A 66 -0.41 -2.07 -15.53
N VAL A 67 0.46 -1.80 -16.51
CA VAL A 67 1.47 -0.73 -16.46
C VAL A 67 0.99 0.43 -17.33
N SER A 68 0.97 1.63 -16.76
CA SER A 68 0.60 2.84 -17.52
C SER A 68 1.74 3.29 -18.43
N LEU A 69 1.42 4.13 -19.42
CA LEU A 69 2.43 4.76 -20.27
C LEU A 69 3.45 5.56 -19.45
N LEU A 70 2.97 6.30 -18.45
CA LEU A 70 3.82 7.09 -17.54
C LEU A 70 4.79 6.20 -16.76
N GLU A 71 4.30 5.13 -16.16
CA GLU A 71 5.13 4.19 -15.38
C GLU A 71 6.16 3.50 -16.27
N ARG A 72 5.75 3.02 -17.45
CA ARG A 72 6.67 2.37 -18.40
C ARG A 72 7.76 3.30 -18.91
N ILE A 73 7.43 4.56 -19.20
CA ILE A 73 8.41 5.54 -19.70
C ILE A 73 9.36 5.94 -18.57
N ALA A 74 8.86 6.19 -17.36
CA ALA A 74 9.67 6.59 -16.21
C ALA A 74 10.74 5.55 -15.81
N ASP A 75 10.60 4.30 -16.26
CA ASP A 75 11.58 3.23 -16.02
C ASP A 75 12.47 2.92 -17.23
N LYS A 76 12.44 3.72 -18.31
CA LYS A 76 13.19 3.45 -19.55
C LYS A 76 14.01 4.62 -20.09
N GLY A 77 15.20 4.31 -20.58
CA GLY A 77 16.04 5.22 -21.37
C GLY A 77 16.37 6.51 -20.64
N LEU A 78 16.23 7.64 -21.34
CA LEU A 78 16.51 8.99 -20.84
C LEU A 78 15.68 9.38 -19.60
N TYR A 79 14.50 8.77 -19.45
CA TYR A 79 13.57 9.05 -18.35
C TYR A 79 13.82 8.18 -17.12
N ALA A 80 14.62 7.12 -17.25
CA ALA A 80 14.95 6.26 -16.13
C ALA A 80 15.82 7.02 -15.11
N LYS A 81 15.74 6.59 -13.85
CA LYS A 81 16.67 7.08 -12.82
C LYS A 81 18.10 6.74 -13.20
N ASN A 82 19.00 7.68 -12.94
CA ASN A 82 20.44 7.43 -13.05
C ASN A 82 20.83 6.27 -12.09
N PRO A 83 21.45 5.19 -12.57
CA PRO A 83 21.77 4.03 -11.73
C PRO A 83 22.74 4.31 -10.59
N LEU A 84 23.58 5.35 -10.71
CA LEU A 84 24.57 5.72 -9.71
C LEU A 84 23.97 6.62 -8.62
N THR A 85 23.12 7.58 -9.01
CA THR A 85 22.56 8.56 -8.05
C THR A 85 21.16 8.16 -7.55
N GLY A 86 20.42 7.32 -8.27
CA GLY A 86 19.03 6.97 -7.98
C GLY A 86 18.02 8.11 -8.23
N GLU A 87 18.44 9.16 -8.93
CA GLU A 87 17.66 10.36 -9.22
C GLU A 87 17.26 10.45 -10.69
N TYR A 88 16.14 11.11 -10.96
CA TYR A 88 15.72 11.43 -12.31
C TYR A 88 16.49 12.64 -12.86
N ASP A 89 16.69 12.70 -14.17
CA ASP A 89 17.19 13.91 -14.82
C ASP A 89 16.11 15.00 -14.78
N PRO A 90 16.37 16.15 -14.12
CA PRO A 90 15.39 17.22 -13.97
C PRO A 90 14.99 17.89 -15.28
N ASN A 91 15.77 17.72 -16.36
CA ASN A 91 15.45 18.27 -17.68
C ASN A 91 14.30 17.51 -18.38
N VAL A 92 14.04 16.26 -17.96
CA VAL A 92 13.02 15.40 -18.58
C VAL A 92 11.92 14.98 -17.61
N ILE A 93 12.22 14.86 -16.31
CA ILE A 93 11.23 14.54 -15.28
C ILE A 93 11.34 15.55 -14.15
N THR A 94 10.24 16.27 -13.93
CA THR A 94 10.08 17.15 -12.78
C THR A 94 9.27 16.46 -11.69
N GLN A 95 9.91 16.16 -10.56
CA GLN A 95 9.22 15.64 -9.37
C GLN A 95 8.70 16.79 -8.50
N LEU A 96 7.38 16.84 -8.29
CA LEU A 96 6.77 17.77 -7.34
C LEU A 96 6.93 17.24 -5.91
N ARG A 97 7.89 17.81 -5.16
CA ARG A 97 8.26 17.32 -3.82
C ARG A 97 7.49 17.96 -2.67
N ASN A 98 6.89 19.13 -2.87
CA ASN A 98 6.17 19.84 -1.79
C ASN A 98 4.73 19.32 -1.68
N ASN A 99 4.38 18.74 -0.54
CA ASN A 99 3.03 18.29 -0.22
C ASN A 99 2.28 19.36 0.57
N PHE A 100 1.18 19.88 0.01
CA PHE A 100 0.33 20.92 0.61
C PHE A 100 -0.98 20.37 1.19
N ARG A 101 -1.08 19.04 1.36
CA ARG A 101 -2.30 18.36 1.80
C ARG A 101 -2.28 18.03 3.28
N SER A 102 -1.28 17.27 3.71
CA SER A 102 -1.36 16.45 4.91
C SER A 102 -0.47 16.94 6.03
N HIS A 103 -0.90 16.68 7.27
CA HIS A 103 -0.07 16.84 8.46
C HIS A 103 1.25 16.04 8.31
N PRO A 104 2.40 16.58 8.76
CA PRO A 104 3.70 15.91 8.59
C PRO A 104 3.74 14.46 9.09
N ALA A 105 3.12 14.18 10.24
CA ALA A 105 3.03 12.84 10.81
C ALA A 105 2.25 11.83 9.94
N LEU A 106 1.26 12.30 9.17
CA LEU A 106 0.49 11.47 8.23
C LEU A 106 1.30 11.21 6.95
N LEU A 107 2.09 12.19 6.52
CA LEU A 107 2.92 12.10 5.32
C LEU A 107 4.18 11.25 5.53
N GLU A 108 4.76 11.23 6.73
CA GLU A 108 6.07 10.64 7.01
C GLU A 108 6.18 9.17 6.54
N LEU A 109 5.22 8.33 6.92
CA LEU A 109 5.29 6.91 6.60
C LEU A 109 5.11 6.64 5.09
N PRO A 110 4.05 7.13 4.40
CA PRO A 110 3.94 7.00 2.95
C PRO A 110 5.16 7.56 2.21
N ASN A 111 5.68 8.72 2.64
CA ASN A 111 6.87 9.33 2.06
C ASN A 111 8.09 8.39 2.11
N ARG A 112 8.35 7.76 3.26
CA ARG A 112 9.44 6.79 3.41
C ARG A 112 9.18 5.50 2.62
N MET A 113 7.94 5.02 2.57
CA MET A 113 7.62 3.74 1.93
C MET A 113 7.61 3.82 0.40
N PHE A 114 7.12 4.91 -0.18
CA PHE A 114 6.79 4.97 -1.61
C PHE A 114 7.60 6.04 -2.38
N TYR A 115 8.15 7.04 -1.68
CA TYR A 115 8.80 8.20 -2.30
C TYR A 115 10.23 8.45 -1.79
N ALA A 116 10.86 7.43 -1.20
CA ALA A 116 12.24 7.49 -0.69
C ALA A 116 12.52 8.67 0.27
N GLY A 117 11.49 9.17 0.98
CA GLY A 117 11.64 10.30 1.90
C GLY A 117 11.79 11.67 1.21
N GLN A 118 11.58 11.77 -0.10
CA GLN A 118 11.83 13.00 -0.86
C GLN A 118 10.73 14.07 -0.71
N LEU A 119 9.52 13.69 -0.25
CA LEU A 119 8.42 14.64 -0.07
C LEU A 119 8.65 15.56 1.14
N ARG A 120 8.21 16.81 1.02
CA ARG A 120 8.35 17.87 2.01
C ARG A 120 6.96 18.35 2.42
N ALA A 121 6.63 18.24 3.70
CA ALA A 121 5.37 18.78 4.21
C ALA A 121 5.40 20.31 4.16
N LYS A 122 4.46 20.90 3.43
CA LYS A 122 4.30 22.35 3.21
C LYS A 122 2.85 22.83 3.38
N ALA A 123 1.95 21.95 3.81
CA ALA A 123 0.58 22.30 4.15
C ALA A 123 0.54 23.31 5.32
N SER A 124 -0.45 24.21 5.32
CA SER A 124 -0.59 25.17 6.42
C SER A 124 -0.96 24.46 7.74
N PRO A 125 -0.44 24.92 8.89
CA PRO A 125 -0.83 24.37 10.18
C PRO A 125 -2.33 24.49 10.47
N GLU A 126 -2.98 25.58 10.05
CA GLU A 126 -4.42 25.79 10.18
C GLU A 126 -5.25 24.68 9.53
N LYS A 127 -4.80 24.15 8.38
CA LYS A 127 -5.46 23.06 7.66
C LYS A 127 -5.22 21.70 8.31
N THR A 128 -4.07 21.50 8.95
CA THR A 128 -3.56 20.15 9.26
C THR A 128 -3.41 19.83 10.75
N HIS A 129 -3.25 20.82 11.63
CA HIS A 129 -2.94 20.60 13.04
C HIS A 129 -4.16 20.74 13.97
N TRP A 130 -5.31 21.17 13.47
CA TRP A 130 -6.49 21.43 14.32
C TRP A 130 -7.04 20.18 15.02
N ALA A 131 -6.71 18.97 14.54
CA ALA A 131 -7.10 17.72 15.20
C ALA A 131 -6.12 17.27 16.30
N VAL A 132 -4.94 17.87 16.38
CA VAL A 132 -3.97 17.64 17.45
C VAL A 132 -4.57 18.14 18.76
N GLY A 133 -4.42 17.36 19.83
CA GLY A 133 -5.01 17.62 21.14
C GLY A 133 -6.34 16.89 21.39
N TRP A 134 -6.93 16.24 20.37
CA TRP A 134 -8.21 15.57 20.52
C TRP A 134 -8.15 14.46 21.57
N ASP A 135 -9.14 14.43 22.48
CA ASP A 135 -9.16 13.51 23.63
C ASP A 135 -9.24 12.03 23.25
N ARG A 136 -9.69 11.72 22.04
CA ARG A 136 -9.73 10.34 21.53
C ARG A 136 -8.40 9.88 20.92
N LEU A 137 -7.44 10.79 20.69
CA LEU A 137 -6.10 10.39 20.22
C LEU A 137 -5.35 9.67 21.34
N PRO A 138 -4.85 8.43 21.12
CA PRO A 138 -4.00 7.75 22.10
C PRO A 138 -2.74 8.55 22.44
N ASN A 139 -2.18 9.25 21.45
CA ASN A 139 -1.16 10.28 21.61
C ASN A 139 -1.71 11.61 21.08
N ARG A 140 -2.02 12.54 21.99
CA ARG A 140 -2.59 13.86 21.64
C ARG A 140 -1.76 14.66 20.64
N ALA A 141 -0.46 14.40 20.49
CA ALA A 141 0.41 15.08 19.54
C ALA A 141 0.43 14.44 18.13
N PHE A 142 -0.22 13.29 17.94
CA PHE A 142 -0.05 12.45 16.75
C PHE A 142 -1.40 12.10 16.12
N PRO A 143 -1.79 12.75 15.00
CA PRO A 143 -3.16 12.68 14.48
C PRO A 143 -3.42 11.45 13.60
N LEU A 144 -2.94 10.29 14.04
CA LEU A 144 -3.22 8.99 13.45
C LEU A 144 -3.65 8.06 14.57
N ILE A 145 -4.75 7.35 14.38
CA ILE A 145 -5.21 6.30 15.29
C ILE A 145 -5.19 4.98 14.53
N PHE A 146 -4.61 3.94 15.14
CA PHE A 146 -4.92 2.56 14.79
C PHE A 146 -5.80 1.97 15.88
N HIS A 147 -7.06 1.67 15.57
CA HIS A 147 -8.00 1.03 16.48
C HIS A 147 -8.03 -0.48 16.17
N PRO A 148 -7.47 -1.34 17.05
CA PRO A 148 -7.47 -2.77 16.84
C PRO A 148 -8.88 -3.33 17.02
N VAL A 149 -9.41 -4.01 16.01
CA VAL A 149 -10.70 -4.71 16.07
C VAL A 149 -10.51 -6.13 15.56
N VAL A 150 -10.81 -7.12 16.41
CA VAL A 150 -10.91 -8.52 16.01
C VAL A 150 -12.39 -8.83 15.90
N GLY A 151 -12.87 -8.93 14.65
CA GLY A 151 -14.27 -9.23 14.34
C GLY A 151 -14.42 -10.55 13.61
N GLU A 152 -15.60 -10.75 13.03
CA GLU A 152 -15.90 -11.89 12.16
C GLU A 152 -16.10 -11.43 10.71
N ILE A 153 -15.55 -12.18 9.75
CA ILE A 153 -15.81 -11.93 8.34
C ILE A 153 -17.16 -12.55 7.99
N LYS A 154 -18.08 -11.72 7.50
CA LYS A 154 -19.33 -12.17 6.89
C LYS A 154 -19.27 -12.01 5.37
N GLN A 155 -19.95 -12.91 4.67
CA GLN A 155 -20.04 -12.94 3.22
C GLN A 155 -21.47 -13.35 2.83
N ASP A 156 -22.07 -12.66 1.87
CA ASP A 156 -23.40 -13.04 1.36
C ASP A 156 -23.29 -14.29 0.47
N GLU A 157 -24.32 -15.14 0.46
CA GLU A 157 -24.36 -16.38 -0.35
C GLU A 157 -24.14 -16.13 -1.86
N ASN A 158 -24.59 -14.97 -2.36
CA ASN A 158 -24.52 -14.58 -3.77
C ASN A 158 -23.38 -13.61 -4.11
N SER A 159 -22.48 -13.31 -3.16
CA SER A 159 -21.38 -12.36 -3.38
C SER A 159 -20.06 -12.89 -2.84
N SER A 160 -18.97 -12.65 -3.57
CA SER A 160 -17.61 -12.86 -3.03
C SER A 160 -17.09 -11.70 -2.18
N SER A 161 -17.90 -10.64 -2.00
CA SER A 161 -17.50 -9.46 -1.25
C SER A 161 -17.78 -9.66 0.25
N MET A 162 -16.76 -9.36 1.07
CA MET A 162 -16.77 -9.51 2.51
C MET A 162 -17.16 -8.21 3.22
N TYR A 163 -17.67 -8.33 4.43
CA TYR A 163 -17.87 -7.22 5.35
C TYR A 163 -17.60 -7.65 6.79
N ASN A 164 -17.34 -6.68 7.66
CA ASN A 164 -17.03 -6.86 9.05
C ASN A 164 -17.85 -5.84 9.86
N GLU A 165 -18.84 -6.34 10.58
CA GLU A 165 -19.80 -5.52 11.32
C GLU A 165 -19.12 -4.79 12.47
N GLN A 166 -18.22 -5.46 13.21
CA GLN A 166 -17.54 -4.87 14.36
C GLN A 166 -16.64 -3.71 13.94
N GLU A 167 -15.94 -3.83 12.80
CA GLU A 167 -15.19 -2.71 12.24
C GLU A 167 -16.11 -1.56 11.82
N ALA A 168 -17.25 -1.88 11.20
CA ALA A 168 -18.19 -0.86 10.74
C ALA A 168 -18.87 -0.11 11.90
N GLU A 169 -19.24 -0.80 12.96
CA GLU A 169 -19.74 -0.21 14.21
C GLU A 169 -18.70 0.70 14.86
N GLN A 170 -17.43 0.28 14.88
CA GLN A 170 -16.35 1.10 15.42
C GLN A 170 -16.10 2.36 14.57
N VAL A 171 -16.19 2.25 13.23
CA VAL A 171 -16.16 3.42 12.34
C VAL A 171 -17.33 4.35 12.62
N LEU A 172 -18.55 3.83 12.76
CA LEU A 172 -19.74 4.62 13.06
C LEU A 172 -19.63 5.33 14.42
N SER A 173 -19.08 4.66 15.43
CA SER A 173 -18.84 5.25 16.76
C SER A 173 -17.91 6.46 16.70
N TYR A 174 -16.85 6.41 15.90
CA TYR A 174 -16.00 7.57 15.66
C TYR A 174 -16.73 8.69 14.92
N VAL A 175 -17.51 8.35 13.89
CA VAL A 175 -18.32 9.34 13.16
C VAL A 175 -19.29 10.05 14.10
N ASP A 176 -20.05 9.30 14.89
CA ASP A 176 -21.00 9.83 15.86
C ASP A 176 -20.31 10.76 16.86
N THR A 177 -19.16 10.35 17.39
CA THR A 177 -18.36 11.16 18.33
C THR A 177 -17.92 12.46 17.68
N ILE A 178 -17.37 12.40 16.46
CA ILE A 178 -16.86 13.58 15.74
C ILE A 178 -18.00 14.54 15.38
N MET A 179 -19.16 14.02 14.96
CA MET A 179 -20.32 14.84 14.60
C MET A 179 -21.00 15.46 15.81
N SER A 180 -21.05 14.75 16.94
CA SER A 180 -21.72 15.21 18.16
C SER A 180 -20.84 16.15 18.98
N ASP A 181 -19.60 15.75 19.24
CA ASP A 181 -18.70 16.44 20.18
C ASP A 181 -17.76 17.42 19.46
N GLY A 182 -17.57 17.24 18.16
CA GLY A 182 -16.51 17.91 17.40
C GLY A 182 -15.11 17.41 17.79
N ILE A 183 -14.10 18.17 17.36
CA ILE A 183 -12.70 17.89 17.66
C ILE A 183 -12.05 19.17 18.15
N CYS A 184 -11.49 19.15 19.37
CA CYS A 184 -10.82 20.30 19.98
C CYS A 184 -11.68 21.59 19.96
N GLY A 185 -12.99 21.45 20.23
CA GLY A 185 -13.95 22.57 20.20
C GLY A 185 -14.37 23.02 18.80
N LYS A 186 -13.82 22.41 17.74
CA LYS A 186 -14.23 22.67 16.35
C LYS A 186 -15.37 21.74 15.95
N LYS A 187 -16.54 22.32 15.67
CA LYS A 187 -17.65 21.62 15.02
C LYS A 187 -17.35 21.44 13.53
N LEU A 188 -17.74 20.30 12.98
CA LEU A 188 -17.38 19.88 11.62
C LEU A 188 -18.64 19.55 10.83
N GLU A 189 -18.57 19.84 9.53
CA GLU A 189 -19.58 19.40 8.56
C GLU A 189 -19.36 17.93 8.21
N GLN A 190 -20.43 17.21 7.88
CA GLN A 190 -20.37 15.81 7.42
C GLN A 190 -19.40 15.61 6.26
N THR A 191 -19.36 16.58 5.33
CA THR A 191 -18.48 16.57 4.15
C THR A 191 -16.99 16.61 4.48
N ALA A 192 -16.61 16.96 5.72
CA ALA A 192 -15.24 16.93 6.22
C ALA A 192 -14.74 15.50 6.50
N ILE A 193 -15.64 14.52 6.57
CA ILE A 193 -15.32 13.11 6.79
C ILE A 193 -15.36 12.34 5.47
N GLY A 194 -14.34 11.52 5.25
CA GLY A 194 -14.37 10.44 4.27
C GLY A 194 -14.08 9.09 4.88
N ILE A 195 -14.73 8.04 4.37
CA ILE A 195 -14.53 6.66 4.80
C ILE A 195 -14.11 5.82 3.59
N ILE A 196 -12.96 5.15 3.71
CA ILE A 196 -12.42 4.24 2.70
C ILE A 196 -12.46 2.80 3.18
N THR A 197 -12.90 1.90 2.31
CA THR A 197 -12.76 0.46 2.54
C THR A 197 -12.63 -0.29 1.21
N PRO A 198 -11.77 -1.31 1.10
CA PRO A 198 -11.53 -1.98 -0.18
C PRO A 198 -12.67 -2.92 -0.63
N TYR A 199 -13.67 -3.17 0.22
CA TYR A 199 -14.75 -4.12 -0.07
C TYR A 199 -16.07 -3.40 -0.36
N ALA A 200 -16.63 -3.64 -1.55
CA ALA A 200 -17.90 -3.05 -1.98
C ALA A 200 -19.07 -3.35 -1.03
N ARG A 201 -19.09 -4.55 -0.41
CA ARG A 201 -20.11 -4.89 0.59
C ARG A 201 -19.97 -4.06 1.88
N GLN A 202 -18.75 -3.88 2.38
CA GLN A 202 -18.48 -2.98 3.51
C GLN A 202 -18.87 -1.53 3.19
N VAL A 203 -18.62 -1.05 1.96
CA VAL A 203 -19.08 0.29 1.52
C VAL A 203 -20.59 0.43 1.65
N ARG A 204 -21.35 -0.54 1.13
CA ARG A 204 -22.83 -0.51 1.20
C ARG A 204 -23.30 -0.55 2.65
N TYR A 205 -22.75 -1.46 3.44
CA TYR A 205 -23.12 -1.62 4.85
C TYR A 205 -22.88 -0.35 5.67
N LEU A 206 -21.71 0.30 5.50
CA LEU A 206 -21.40 1.57 6.14
C LEU A 206 -22.34 2.69 5.69
N LYS A 207 -22.69 2.77 4.39
CA LYS A 207 -23.67 3.76 3.91
C LYS A 207 -25.04 3.57 4.55
N ASP A 208 -25.50 2.32 4.68
CA ASP A 208 -26.77 2.02 5.32
C ASP A 208 -26.77 2.44 6.81
N LEU A 209 -25.70 2.10 7.54
CA LEU A 209 -25.51 2.52 8.93
C LEU A 209 -25.52 4.05 9.10
N LEU A 210 -24.78 4.76 8.26
CA LEU A 210 -24.70 6.23 8.29
C LEU A 210 -26.07 6.86 7.97
N ASN A 211 -26.77 6.35 6.97
CA ASN A 211 -28.10 6.81 6.60
C ASN A 211 -29.10 6.62 7.74
N MET A 212 -29.05 5.49 8.45
CA MET A 212 -29.89 5.25 9.63
C MET A 212 -29.60 6.22 10.78
N ARG A 213 -28.35 6.68 10.92
CA ARG A 213 -27.97 7.72 11.90
C ARG A 213 -28.22 9.16 11.42
N GLY A 214 -28.63 9.36 10.17
CA GLY A 214 -28.87 10.69 9.58
C GLY A 214 -27.63 11.35 8.96
N TRP A 215 -26.50 10.64 8.85
CA TRP A 215 -25.24 11.14 8.30
C TRP A 215 -25.12 10.92 6.79
N LYS A 216 -25.99 11.59 6.01
CA LYS A 216 -26.15 11.35 4.57
C LYS A 216 -25.04 11.93 3.68
N ASP A 217 -24.34 12.96 4.15
CA ASP A 217 -23.35 13.70 3.36
C ASP A 217 -21.91 13.22 3.60
N ILE A 218 -21.74 12.17 4.42
CA ILE A 218 -20.45 11.51 4.63
C ILE A 218 -20.16 10.59 3.45
N GLU A 219 -19.02 10.82 2.81
CA GLU A 219 -18.61 10.07 1.64
C GLU A 219 -18.02 8.71 2.03
N VAL A 220 -18.56 7.62 1.48
CA VAL A 220 -18.04 6.25 1.65
C VAL A 220 -17.73 5.64 0.30
N GLY A 221 -16.53 5.09 0.13
CA GLY A 221 -16.11 4.52 -1.14
C GLY A 221 -14.90 3.60 -1.05
N SER A 222 -14.56 2.99 -2.18
CA SER A 222 -13.31 2.24 -2.33
C SER A 222 -12.13 3.18 -2.52
N THR A 223 -10.91 2.63 -2.45
CA THR A 223 -9.68 3.39 -2.71
C THR A 223 -9.68 4.02 -4.11
N GLU A 224 -10.23 3.32 -5.12
CA GLU A 224 -10.37 3.83 -6.49
C GLU A 224 -11.29 5.05 -6.56
N GLN A 225 -12.41 5.03 -5.84
CA GLN A 225 -13.35 6.16 -5.83
C GLN A 225 -12.78 7.41 -5.14
N TYR A 226 -11.78 7.22 -4.28
CA TYR A 226 -11.09 8.27 -3.55
C TYR A 226 -9.83 8.78 -4.24
N GLN A 227 -9.48 8.28 -5.44
CA GLN A 227 -8.38 8.83 -6.20
C GLN A 227 -8.67 10.30 -6.57
N GLY A 228 -7.67 11.17 -6.43
CA GLY A 228 -7.81 12.62 -6.63
C GLY A 228 -8.62 13.37 -5.56
N ARG A 229 -9.34 12.68 -4.67
CA ARG A 229 -10.11 13.29 -3.57
C ARG A 229 -9.25 13.44 -2.32
N GLU A 230 -9.61 14.37 -1.45
CA GLU A 230 -9.00 14.55 -0.13
C GLU A 230 -10.06 15.01 0.88
N LYS A 231 -9.87 14.66 2.16
CA LYS A 231 -10.77 15.10 3.23
C LYS A 231 -9.98 15.56 4.46
N PRO A 232 -10.53 16.51 5.23
CA PRO A 232 -9.99 16.86 6.55
C PRO A 232 -9.76 15.64 7.44
N ILE A 233 -10.73 14.73 7.51
CA ILE A 233 -10.69 13.50 8.28
C ILE A 233 -10.92 12.31 7.36
N MET A 234 -10.06 11.29 7.46
CA MET A 234 -10.28 10.01 6.82
C MET A 234 -10.38 8.89 7.86
N LEU A 235 -11.38 8.02 7.67
CA LEU A 235 -11.46 6.73 8.36
C LEU A 235 -11.24 5.61 7.35
N MET A 236 -10.60 4.52 7.79
CA MET A 236 -10.38 3.34 6.99
C MET A 236 -10.81 2.10 7.75
N SER A 237 -11.66 1.27 7.13
CA SER A 237 -11.96 -0.08 7.58
C SER A 237 -11.27 -1.10 6.69
N THR A 238 -10.46 -1.97 7.28
CA THR A 238 -9.67 -2.98 6.56
C THR A 238 -10.43 -4.28 6.30
N VAL A 239 -11.48 -4.56 7.07
CA VAL A 239 -12.41 -5.70 7.02
C VAL A 239 -11.78 -7.05 7.38
N ARG A 240 -10.54 -7.30 6.96
CA ARG A 240 -9.88 -8.61 7.05
C ARG A 240 -9.46 -8.93 8.47
N THR A 241 -9.89 -10.10 8.95
CA THR A 241 -9.64 -10.65 10.29
C THR A 241 -9.45 -12.17 10.22
N GLY A 242 -8.68 -12.75 11.15
CA GLY A 242 -8.46 -14.20 11.26
C GLY A 242 -7.80 -14.90 10.06
N SER A 243 -7.08 -14.19 9.19
CA SER A 243 -6.52 -14.77 7.96
C SER A 243 -5.01 -14.57 7.84
N LYS A 244 -4.30 -15.55 7.26
CA LYS A 244 -2.87 -15.41 6.90
C LYS A 244 -2.64 -14.45 5.73
N SER A 245 -3.69 -14.15 4.95
CA SER A 245 -3.61 -13.24 3.81
C SER A 245 -4.47 -12.00 4.02
N VAL A 246 -3.94 -10.85 3.65
CA VAL A 246 -4.64 -9.56 3.68
C VAL A 246 -5.48 -9.31 2.41
N GLY A 247 -5.45 -10.21 1.43
CA GLY A 247 -6.25 -10.11 0.21
C GLY A 247 -6.00 -8.82 -0.58
N PHE A 248 -7.05 -8.07 -0.91
CA PHE A 248 -6.97 -6.81 -1.68
C PHE A 248 -6.12 -5.72 -1.03
N LEU A 249 -5.93 -5.79 0.29
CA LEU A 249 -5.07 -4.87 1.04
C LEU A 249 -3.58 -5.06 0.72
N ALA A 250 -3.19 -6.16 0.08
CA ALA A 250 -1.78 -6.43 -0.26
C ALA A 250 -1.22 -5.45 -1.31
N ASP A 251 -2.11 -4.81 -2.07
CA ASP A 251 -1.75 -3.82 -3.08
C ASP A 251 -1.15 -2.56 -2.42
N THR A 252 0.11 -2.30 -2.75
CA THR A 252 0.87 -1.19 -2.17
C THR A 252 0.45 0.18 -2.71
N LYS A 253 -0.02 0.25 -3.96
CA LYS A 253 -0.54 1.47 -4.58
C LYS A 253 -1.86 1.86 -3.91
N ARG A 254 -2.73 0.89 -3.61
CA ARG A 254 -3.96 1.12 -2.83
C ARG A 254 -3.70 1.61 -1.42
N LEU A 255 -2.71 1.02 -0.74
CA LEU A 255 -2.32 1.47 0.59
C LEU A 255 -1.80 2.92 0.55
N ASN A 256 -0.93 3.25 -0.42
CA ASN A 256 -0.41 4.60 -0.62
C ASN A 256 -1.54 5.61 -0.82
N VAL A 257 -2.49 5.34 -1.72
CA VAL A 257 -3.65 6.22 -1.93
C VAL A 257 -4.44 6.39 -0.65
N SER A 258 -4.84 5.29 0.00
CA SER A 258 -5.67 5.31 1.22
C SER A 258 -5.05 6.14 2.34
N LEU A 259 -3.74 6.00 2.59
CA LEU A 259 -3.03 6.74 3.65
C LEU A 259 -2.80 8.22 3.33
N THR A 260 -2.88 8.63 2.05
CA THR A 260 -2.54 9.98 1.59
C THR A 260 -3.75 10.85 1.26
N ARG A 261 -4.96 10.42 1.65
CA ARG A 261 -6.20 11.21 1.46
C ARG A 261 -6.50 12.16 2.63
N ALA A 262 -5.96 11.88 3.82
CA ALA A 262 -6.21 12.64 5.03
C ALA A 262 -5.40 13.94 5.09
N GLN A 263 -6.05 15.05 5.42
CA GLN A 263 -5.36 16.32 5.66
C GLN A 263 -4.92 16.45 7.12
N ALA A 264 -5.85 16.27 8.07
CA ALA A 264 -5.62 16.57 9.47
C ALA A 264 -5.68 15.35 10.39
N LEU A 265 -6.55 14.38 10.13
CA LEU A 265 -6.74 13.20 10.98
C LEU A 265 -6.96 11.93 10.14
N MET A 266 -6.27 10.85 10.52
CA MET A 266 -6.48 9.52 9.97
C MET A 266 -6.84 8.52 11.08
N ILE A 267 -7.90 7.74 10.87
CA ILE A 267 -8.29 6.65 11.77
C ILE A 267 -8.34 5.36 10.98
N VAL A 268 -7.53 4.37 11.36
CA VAL A 268 -7.51 3.04 10.75
C VAL A 268 -8.11 2.05 11.74
N VAL A 269 -9.14 1.33 11.31
CA VAL A 269 -9.82 0.28 12.08
C VAL A 269 -9.53 -1.06 11.41
N GLY A 270 -9.02 -2.02 12.17
CA GLY A 270 -8.68 -3.33 11.61
C GLY A 270 -8.03 -4.31 12.58
N ASP A 271 -7.91 -5.56 12.14
CA ASP A 271 -7.26 -6.63 12.91
C ASP A 271 -5.73 -6.58 12.76
N PRO A 272 -4.97 -6.20 13.81
CA PRO A 272 -3.52 -6.14 13.74
C PRO A 272 -2.86 -7.51 13.46
N GLU A 273 -3.47 -8.62 13.88
CA GLU A 273 -2.90 -9.97 13.73
C GLU A 273 -2.97 -10.46 12.28
N THR A 274 -4.04 -10.10 11.57
CA THR A 274 -4.17 -10.34 10.13
C THR A 274 -3.26 -9.39 9.34
N LEU A 275 -3.28 -8.09 9.68
CA LEU A 275 -2.56 -7.07 8.92
C LEU A 275 -1.04 -7.20 8.99
N GLN A 276 -0.47 -7.64 10.12
CA GLN A 276 0.98 -7.85 10.24
C GLN A 276 1.55 -8.91 9.29
N ASN A 277 0.70 -9.76 8.69
CA ASN A 277 1.14 -10.75 7.70
C ASN A 277 1.55 -10.13 6.36
N ASN A 278 1.34 -8.82 6.16
CA ASN A 278 1.85 -8.07 5.01
C ASN A 278 2.88 -7.03 5.43
N ARG A 279 4.04 -7.01 4.76
CA ARG A 279 5.18 -6.15 5.07
C ARG A 279 4.86 -4.65 5.16
N HIS A 280 3.96 -4.13 4.33
CA HIS A 280 3.64 -2.70 4.32
C HIS A 280 2.66 -2.33 5.44
N TRP A 281 1.69 -3.20 5.71
CA TRP A 281 0.80 -3.07 6.85
C TRP A 281 1.52 -3.24 8.18
N GLU A 282 2.47 -4.18 8.25
CA GLU A 282 3.34 -4.33 9.41
C GLU A 282 4.11 -3.03 9.70
N LYS A 283 4.67 -2.37 8.68
CA LYS A 283 5.31 -1.06 8.83
C LYS A 283 4.36 0.01 9.37
N LEU A 284 3.10 0.04 8.93
CA LEU A 284 2.07 0.93 9.48
C LEU A 284 1.81 0.63 10.96
N LEU A 285 1.63 -0.64 11.33
CA LEU A 285 1.43 -1.04 12.72
C LEU A 285 2.63 -0.68 13.60
N GLN A 286 3.85 -0.93 13.13
CA GLN A 286 5.08 -0.54 13.83
C GLN A 286 5.19 0.99 13.99
N TYR A 287 4.84 1.74 12.95
CA TYR A 287 4.80 3.20 12.98
C TYR A 287 3.79 3.71 14.01
N CYS A 288 2.60 3.11 14.07
CA CYS A 288 1.60 3.45 15.08
C CYS A 288 2.08 3.10 16.50
N ARG A 289 2.65 1.91 16.72
CA ARG A 289 3.18 1.49 18.03
C ARG A 289 4.29 2.42 18.52
N ARG A 290 5.27 2.74 17.68
CA ARG A 290 6.39 3.64 18.02
C ARG A 290 5.94 5.03 18.43
N ASN A 291 4.82 5.50 17.89
CA ASN A 291 4.26 6.82 18.17
C ASN A 291 3.12 6.81 19.20
N ASN A 292 2.90 5.68 19.91
CA ASN A 292 1.80 5.50 20.87
C ASN A 292 0.43 5.84 20.27
N ALA A 293 0.19 5.42 19.03
CA ALA A 293 -1.00 5.73 18.24
C ALA A 293 -2.02 4.58 18.17
N VAL A 294 -1.76 3.48 18.89
CA VAL A 294 -2.66 2.32 18.94
C VAL A 294 -3.67 2.54 20.07
N PHE A 295 -4.96 2.55 19.74
CA PHE A 295 -6.03 2.71 20.73
C PHE A 295 -6.11 1.50 21.68
N GLY A 296 -6.39 1.75 22.95
CA GLY A 296 -6.63 0.70 23.95
C GLY A 296 -5.39 -0.04 24.49
N ARG A 297 -4.19 0.18 23.94
CA ARG A 297 -2.94 -0.35 24.52
C ARG A 297 -2.20 0.69 25.36
N SER A 298 -2.32 0.58 26.68
CA SER A 298 -1.29 1.08 27.60
C SER A 298 -0.17 0.05 27.65
N GLU A 299 0.79 0.08 26.73
CA GLU A 299 2.00 -0.74 26.88
C GLU A 299 2.86 -0.14 28.00
N LYS A 300 2.86 -0.81 29.17
CA LYS A 300 4.03 -0.73 30.06
C LYS A 300 5.23 -1.20 29.23
N PRO A 301 6.37 -0.50 29.24
CA PRO A 301 7.50 -0.87 28.42
C PRO A 301 7.93 -2.30 28.76
N ALA A 302 8.13 -3.11 27.71
CA ALA A 302 8.66 -4.46 27.83
C ALA A 302 9.95 -4.40 28.68
N ARG A 303 9.98 -5.17 29.77
CA ARG A 303 11.19 -5.32 30.60
C ARG A 303 12.35 -5.68 29.68
N GLN A 304 13.35 -4.81 29.60
CA GLN A 304 14.65 -5.16 29.06
C GLN A 304 15.13 -6.38 29.84
N VAL A 305 15.14 -7.55 29.18
CA VAL A 305 15.92 -8.68 29.66
C VAL A 305 17.37 -8.29 29.47
N VAL A 306 17.92 -7.62 30.48
CA VAL A 306 19.36 -7.46 30.62
C VAL A 306 19.92 -8.87 30.81
N ARG A 307 20.52 -9.42 29.74
CA ARG A 307 21.44 -10.55 29.86
C ARG A 307 22.59 -10.08 30.73
N GLN A 308 22.53 -10.39 32.03
CA GLN A 308 23.70 -10.34 32.88
C GLN A 308 24.53 -11.58 32.56
N ASP A 309 25.49 -11.43 31.65
CA ASP A 309 26.68 -12.27 31.67
C ASP A 309 27.40 -11.98 32.98
N ARG A 310 27.25 -12.90 33.94
CA ARG A 310 28.06 -12.92 35.15
C ARG A 310 29.10 -14.01 35.03
N GLU A 311 30.31 -13.56 34.76
CA GLU A 311 31.56 -14.18 35.18
C GLU A 311 31.38 -14.91 36.52
N ARG A 312 31.59 -16.23 36.51
CA ARG A 312 32.12 -16.95 37.67
C ARG A 312 33.24 -17.84 37.18
N HIS A 313 34.43 -17.28 37.23
CA HIS A 313 35.65 -18.05 37.27
C HIS A 313 35.75 -18.81 38.60
N SER A 314 36.36 -19.99 38.50
CA SER A 314 37.15 -20.67 39.54
C SER A 314 36.50 -20.95 40.90
N GLU A 315 36.13 -22.21 41.12
CA GLU A 315 36.74 -23.10 42.14
C GLU A 315 35.80 -24.26 42.48
N ARG A 316 36.16 -25.46 42.02
CA ARG A 316 36.38 -26.65 42.86
C ARG A 316 36.72 -27.86 41.99
N ARG A 317 38.00 -28.23 42.08
CA ARG A 317 38.57 -29.51 41.62
C ARG A 317 38.16 -30.65 42.57
N PHE A 318 38.41 -31.87 42.10
CA PHE A 318 38.50 -33.19 42.78
C PHE A 318 37.17 -33.95 42.87
N TYR A 319 36.97 -35.06 42.14
CA TYR A 319 37.70 -36.33 42.30
C TYR A 319 37.90 -37.16 40.99
N LYS A 320 39.16 -37.64 40.79
CA LYS A 320 39.74 -38.92 40.26
C LYS A 320 39.03 -39.69 39.11
N LYS A 321 39.61 -39.89 37.90
CA LYS A 321 40.58 -40.94 37.40
C LYS A 321 40.12 -42.39 37.68
N ALA A 322 40.06 -43.39 36.76
CA ALA A 322 40.83 -43.71 35.54
C ALA A 322 40.12 -44.80 34.63
N PRO A 323 40.63 -45.12 33.40
CA PRO A 323 40.07 -46.03 32.36
C PRO A 323 40.87 -47.38 32.30
N PRO A 324 40.98 -48.19 31.20
CA PRO A 324 40.30 -48.28 29.89
C PRO A 324 39.87 -49.72 29.49
N ASN A 325 39.22 -49.91 28.33
CA ASN A 325 39.55 -51.08 27.49
C ASN A 325 39.26 -50.87 26.01
N ASN A 326 40.14 -51.47 25.21
CA ASN A 326 40.37 -51.28 23.78
C ASN A 326 39.89 -52.53 23.01
N VAL A 327 40.16 -52.56 21.69
CA VAL A 327 39.99 -53.65 20.70
C VAL A 327 38.66 -53.61 19.93
N GLY A 328 38.60 -53.54 18.59
CA GLY A 328 39.66 -53.70 17.60
C GLY A 328 39.23 -53.37 16.15
N ARG A 329 40.25 -53.39 15.30
CA ARG A 329 40.39 -53.03 13.87
C ARG A 329 39.50 -53.81 12.89
N SER A 330 39.21 -53.18 11.72
CA SER A 330 39.69 -53.56 10.36
C SER A 330 38.82 -52.85 9.30
N ARG A 331 39.31 -51.87 8.52
CA ARG A 331 40.05 -51.92 7.23
C ARG A 331 39.28 -52.52 6.02
N PHE A 332 39.59 -51.92 4.86
CA PHE A 332 39.19 -52.14 3.47
C PHE A 332 37.93 -51.38 3.03
N GLY A 333 37.91 -50.64 1.91
CA GLY A 333 38.82 -50.51 0.78
C GLY A 333 37.95 -50.14 -0.43
N GLY A 334 38.25 -49.02 -1.09
CA GLY A 334 37.35 -48.42 -2.07
C GLY A 334 37.26 -49.12 -3.43
N LYS A 335 36.40 -48.59 -4.30
CA LYS A 335 36.65 -48.40 -5.74
C LYS A 335 35.54 -47.57 -6.39
N LYS A 336 35.95 -46.52 -7.10
CA LYS A 336 35.21 -45.84 -8.17
C LYS A 336 35.10 -46.78 -9.38
N VAL A 337 33.94 -46.82 -10.04
CA VAL A 337 33.82 -47.19 -11.47
C VAL A 337 32.62 -46.44 -12.07
N GLN A 338 32.87 -45.64 -13.11
CA GLN A 338 31.89 -45.26 -14.14
C GLN A 338 31.83 -46.37 -15.21
N PRO A 339 30.75 -46.43 -16.00
CA PRO A 339 30.96 -46.42 -17.45
C PRO A 339 30.03 -45.49 -18.24
N LYS A 340 30.35 -45.42 -19.54
CA LYS A 340 30.09 -44.41 -20.56
C LYS A 340 28.78 -44.60 -21.36
N VAL A 341 28.30 -43.47 -21.90
CA VAL A 341 27.83 -43.15 -23.28
C VAL A 341 27.22 -44.27 -24.16
N GLY A 342 26.03 -43.98 -24.72
CA GLY A 342 25.53 -44.55 -25.97
C GLY A 342 24.07 -44.19 -26.29
N GLU A 343 23.88 -43.35 -27.33
CA GLU A 343 22.79 -43.32 -28.34
C GLU A 343 21.29 -43.22 -27.92
N VAL A 344 20.32 -42.67 -28.65
CA VAL A 344 20.05 -41.77 -29.81
C VAL A 344 18.51 -41.86 -29.98
N GLU A 345 17.82 -40.76 -30.34
CA GLU A 345 16.43 -40.71 -30.87
C GLU A 345 15.28 -41.23 -29.97
N SER A 346 14.02 -40.79 -30.02
CA SER A 346 13.24 -39.78 -30.75
C SER A 346 11.89 -39.68 -30.00
N LYS A 347 11.31 -38.48 -29.88
CA LYS A 347 9.85 -38.23 -29.79
C LYS A 347 9.55 -36.74 -29.62
N MET A 348 9.68 -36.01 -30.73
CA MET A 348 8.86 -34.83 -31.01
C MET A 348 7.99 -35.21 -32.21
N GLU A 349 6.68 -35.32 -32.01
CA GLU A 349 5.62 -34.99 -32.98
C GLU A 349 4.25 -35.48 -32.51
N ARG A 350 3.21 -34.72 -32.94
CA ARG A 350 1.76 -34.74 -32.64
C ARG A 350 1.37 -33.76 -31.53
N LEU A 351 0.69 -32.63 -31.77
CA LEU A 351 -0.21 -32.19 -32.86
C LEU A 351 0.04 -30.68 -33.08
N GLY A 352 0.11 -30.11 -34.29
CA GLY A 352 -0.73 -30.34 -35.46
C GLY A 352 -1.77 -29.23 -35.53
N LEU A 353 -1.43 -28.08 -36.12
CA LEU A 353 -2.37 -27.08 -36.65
C LEU A 353 -1.68 -26.34 -37.81
N ASP A 354 -1.94 -26.83 -39.02
CA ASP A 354 -1.82 -26.06 -40.25
C ASP A 354 -2.86 -24.94 -40.25
N GLY A 355 -2.45 -23.79 -40.80
CA GLY A 355 -3.32 -22.63 -40.99
C GLY A 355 -4.18 -22.75 -42.25
N ASP A 356 -5.13 -21.82 -42.35
CA ASP A 356 -5.50 -21.20 -43.62
C ASP A 356 -6.21 -19.86 -43.36
N CYS A 357 -5.79 -18.87 -44.15
CA CYS A 357 -6.31 -17.51 -44.37
C CYS A 357 -6.10 -16.42 -43.32
#